data_AF-A0A554MQL4-F1
#
_entry.id   AF-A0A554MQL4-F1
#
_cell.length_a   1.000
_cell.length_b   1.000
_cell.length_c   1.000
_cell.angle_alpha   90.00
_cell.angle_beta   90.00
_cell.angle_gamma   90.00
#
_symmetry.space_group_name_H-M   'P 1'
#
loop_
_entity.id
_entity.type
_entity.pdbx_description
1 polymer ?
#
loop_
_entity_poly.entity_id
_entity_poly.type
_entity_poly.pdbx_seq_one_letter_code
_entity_poly.pdbx_strand_id
1 'polypeptide(L)'
;MRANNDALRNVFRLLCFRVNCQFWSLRERGNWANLRALEYHDLFMSTDPKTIAWYNDNSQQYSEHVRNPEESLYHAYYEKPAMYALLPDLKGKKVLSLACGSGEDSHYLKTMGAEISCGIGISEKLIKIAKFSYSDCDFKVMDMEKLDFYWFFLYHRSIN
;
A
#
# COMPACT_ATOMS: atom_id res chain seq x y z
N MET A 1 11.72 31.14 -4.96
CA MET A 1 12.72 30.04 -4.82
C MET A 1 11.98 28.73 -5.03
N ARG A 2 12.43 27.91 -5.99
CA ARG A 2 11.74 26.71 -6.49
C ARG A 2 11.75 25.62 -5.41
N ALA A 3 10.60 25.28 -4.85
CA ALA A 3 10.43 24.11 -4.00
C ALA A 3 10.49 22.84 -4.85
N ASN A 4 11.18 21.84 -4.32
CA ASN A 4 11.72 20.73 -5.08
C ASN A 4 10.64 19.69 -5.42
N ASN A 5 10.18 19.68 -6.68
CA ASN A 5 9.26 18.70 -7.28
C ASN A 5 9.77 17.24 -7.20
N ASP A 6 11.02 17.04 -6.79
CA ASP A 6 11.64 15.72 -6.70
C ASP A 6 11.11 14.88 -5.52
N ALA A 7 10.70 15.49 -4.40
CA ALA A 7 10.20 14.74 -3.24
C ALA A 7 8.86 14.04 -3.53
N LEU A 8 7.92 14.71 -4.21
CA LEU A 8 6.63 14.15 -4.60
C LEU A 8 6.76 13.16 -5.77
N ARG A 9 7.69 13.40 -6.71
CA ARG A 9 8.06 12.41 -7.74
C ARG A 9 8.69 11.16 -7.13
N ASN A 10 9.44 11.28 -6.04
CA ASN A 10 10.04 10.15 -5.34
C ASN A 10 9.01 9.34 -4.55
N VAL A 11 8.04 9.99 -3.90
CA VAL A 11 6.92 9.30 -3.21
C VAL A 11 6.04 8.54 -4.21
N PHE A 12 5.73 9.13 -5.37
CA PHE A 12 5.01 8.42 -6.44
C PHE A 12 5.83 7.26 -7.04
N ARG A 13 7.16 7.42 -7.18
CA ARG A 13 8.06 6.32 -7.63
C ARG A 13 8.15 5.19 -6.60
N LEU A 14 8.16 5.49 -5.30
CA LEU A 14 8.16 4.50 -4.22
C LEU A 14 6.87 3.68 -4.19
N LEU A 15 5.71 4.30 -4.42
CA LEU A 15 4.42 3.61 -4.54
C LEU A 15 4.36 2.70 -5.78
N CYS A 16 4.92 3.11 -6.92
CA CYS A 16 5.06 2.24 -8.09
C CYS A 16 6.04 1.07 -7.86
N PHE A 17 6.98 1.19 -6.93
CA PHE A 17 7.88 0.09 -6.55
C PHE A 17 7.11 -1.06 -5.86
N ARG A 18 6.12 -0.72 -5.02
CA ARG A 18 5.26 -1.68 -4.29
C ARG A 18 4.43 -2.59 -5.22
N VAL A 19 3.97 -2.07 -6.36
CA VAL A 19 3.22 -2.87 -7.36
C VAL A 19 4.16 -3.82 -8.14
N ASN A 20 5.41 -3.41 -8.40
CA ASN A 20 6.35 -4.23 -9.16
C ASN A 20 7.08 -5.30 -8.31
N CYS A 21 7.36 -5.04 -7.02
CA CYS A 21 8.06 -6.00 -6.17
C CYS A 21 7.22 -7.22 -5.79
N GLN A 22 5.92 -7.05 -5.50
CA GLN A 22 5.03 -8.19 -5.22
C GLN A 22 4.85 -9.10 -6.44
N PHE A 23 4.90 -8.54 -7.64
CA PHE A 23 4.83 -9.32 -8.89
C PHE A 23 6.13 -10.07 -9.18
N TRP A 24 7.27 -9.56 -8.72
CA TRP A 24 8.58 -10.17 -8.98
C TRP A 24 8.78 -11.50 -8.25
N SER A 25 8.28 -11.66 -7.02
CA SER A 25 8.43 -12.92 -6.26
C SER A 25 7.56 -14.08 -6.78
N LEU A 26 6.45 -13.79 -7.46
CA LEU A 26 5.61 -14.80 -8.14
C LEU A 26 6.13 -15.18 -9.54
N ARG A 27 7.02 -14.35 -10.11
CA ARG A 27 7.55 -14.45 -11.48
C ARG A 27 8.59 -15.56 -11.66
N GLU A 28 9.20 -16.05 -10.58
CA GLU A 28 10.30 -17.02 -10.65
C GLU A 28 9.87 -18.50 -10.82
N ARG A 29 8.56 -18.79 -10.92
CA ARG A 29 8.06 -20.18 -11.02
C ARG A 29 7.53 -20.61 -12.40
N GLY A 30 7.78 -19.83 -13.48
CA GLY A 30 7.21 -20.10 -14.80
C GLY A 30 8.24 -20.21 -15.93
N ASN A 31 8.14 -21.28 -16.72
CA ASN A 31 8.98 -21.58 -17.89
C ASN A 31 8.76 -20.56 -19.03
N TRP A 32 9.84 -19.95 -19.53
CA TRP A 32 9.83 -18.69 -20.31
C TRP A 32 9.67 -18.81 -21.83
N ALA A 33 9.40 -20.00 -22.38
CA ALA A 33 9.50 -20.20 -23.82
C ALA A 33 8.27 -19.77 -24.66
N ASN A 34 7.11 -19.43 -24.06
CA ASN A 34 5.85 -19.35 -24.80
C ASN A 34 5.01 -18.06 -24.66
N LEU A 35 5.54 -16.96 -24.14
CA LEU A 35 4.78 -15.69 -24.10
C LEU A 35 4.94 -14.89 -25.40
N ARG A 36 4.31 -15.37 -26.47
CA ARG A 36 3.86 -14.49 -27.55
C ARG A 36 2.79 -13.57 -26.97
N ALA A 37 3.06 -12.27 -26.98
CA ALA A 37 2.09 -11.19 -27.15
C ALA A 37 0.71 -11.44 -26.51
N LEU A 38 0.66 -11.63 -25.18
CA LEU A 38 -0.54 -11.28 -24.44
C LEU A 38 -0.47 -9.76 -24.24
N GLU A 39 -1.51 -9.10 -24.71
CA GLU A 39 -1.61 -7.67 -24.94
C GLU A 39 -1.33 -6.88 -23.66
N TYR A 40 -0.56 -5.80 -23.80
CA TYR A 40 -0.19 -4.85 -22.75
C TYR A 40 -1.38 -4.13 -22.09
N HIS A 41 -2.62 -4.46 -22.45
CA HIS A 41 -3.84 -3.80 -22.02
C HIS A 41 -4.38 -4.32 -20.66
N ASP A 42 -3.88 -5.45 -20.16
CA ASP A 42 -4.25 -6.03 -18.86
C ASP A 42 -3.35 -5.55 -17.69
N LEU A 43 -2.45 -4.59 -17.93
CA LEU A 43 -1.48 -4.10 -16.94
C LEU A 43 -2.02 -3.04 -15.95
N PHE A 44 -3.32 -2.70 -16.02
CA PHE A 44 -4.00 -1.86 -15.02
C PHE A 44 -4.74 -2.73 -13.99
N MET A 45 -3.98 -3.40 -13.12
CA MET A 45 -4.47 -4.49 -12.25
C MET A 45 -4.97 -4.09 -10.85
N SER A 46 -5.07 -2.81 -10.51
CA SER A 46 -5.46 -2.39 -9.14
C SER A 46 -6.89 -2.78 -8.78
N THR A 47 -7.78 -2.82 -9.77
CA THR A 47 -9.22 -3.05 -9.60
C THR A 47 -9.74 -4.26 -10.38
N ASP A 48 -8.85 -5.10 -10.90
CA ASP A 48 -9.26 -6.32 -11.59
C ASP A 48 -10.05 -7.26 -10.64
N PRO A 49 -11.25 -7.72 -11.03
CA PRO A 49 -12.07 -8.58 -10.18
C PRO A 49 -11.37 -9.86 -9.70
N LYS A 50 -10.45 -10.44 -10.49
CA LYS A 50 -9.74 -11.65 -10.09
C LYS A 50 -8.73 -11.34 -8.99
N THR A 51 -8.03 -10.21 -9.08
CA THR A 51 -7.14 -9.74 -8.01
C THR A 51 -7.91 -9.48 -6.71
N ILE A 52 -9.07 -8.82 -6.78
CA ILE A 52 -9.93 -8.57 -5.61
C ILE A 52 -10.38 -9.90 -4.99
N ALA A 53 -10.86 -10.83 -5.80
CA ALA A 53 -11.31 -12.15 -5.35
C ALA A 53 -10.16 -12.92 -4.68
N TRP A 54 -8.96 -12.92 -5.28
CA TRP A 54 -7.80 -13.60 -4.72
C TRP A 54 -7.44 -13.06 -3.33
N TYR A 55 -7.35 -11.74 -3.16
CA TYR A 55 -7.04 -11.15 -1.85
C TYR A 55 -8.13 -11.41 -0.81
N ASN A 56 -9.39 -11.46 -1.24
CA ASN A 56 -10.47 -11.87 -0.36
C ASN A 56 -10.32 -13.33 0.08
N ASP A 57 -10.10 -14.25 -0.85
CA ASP A 57 -10.08 -15.68 -0.52
C ASP A 57 -8.84 -16.09 0.26
N ASN A 58 -7.73 -15.35 0.12
CA ASN A 58 -6.46 -15.63 0.78
C ASN A 58 -6.14 -14.63 1.91
N SER A 59 -7.12 -13.88 2.41
CA SER A 59 -6.88 -12.76 3.32
C SER A 59 -6.15 -13.16 4.60
N GLN A 60 -6.47 -14.32 5.18
CA GLN A 60 -5.81 -14.84 6.38
C GLN A 60 -4.36 -15.22 6.10
N GLN A 61 -4.13 -16.07 5.10
CA GLN A 61 -2.78 -16.49 4.70
C GLN A 61 -1.89 -15.30 4.33
N TYR A 62 -2.43 -14.32 3.60
CA TYR A 62 -1.70 -13.08 3.30
C TYR A 62 -1.30 -12.34 4.57
N SER A 63 -2.22 -12.20 5.52
CA SER A 63 -1.98 -11.48 6.77
C SER A 63 -0.92 -12.18 7.62
N GLU A 64 -0.98 -13.50 7.71
CA GLU A 64 0.01 -14.33 8.42
C GLU A 64 1.39 -14.20 7.78
N HIS A 65 1.47 -14.32 6.45
CA HIS A 65 2.71 -14.16 5.70
C HIS A 65 3.35 -12.79 5.93
N VAL A 66 2.58 -11.71 5.77
CA VAL A 66 3.10 -10.33 5.94
C VAL A 66 3.57 -10.06 7.37
N ARG A 67 2.95 -10.71 8.37
CA ARG A 67 3.32 -10.57 9.79
C ARG A 67 4.46 -11.47 10.21
N ASN A 68 4.82 -12.47 9.41
CA ASN A 68 5.95 -13.35 9.68
C ASN A 68 7.22 -12.83 8.95
N PRO A 69 8.22 -12.27 9.65
CA PRO A 69 9.43 -11.76 9.03
C PRO A 69 10.25 -12.82 8.30
N GLU A 70 10.17 -14.09 8.73
CA GLU A 70 10.91 -15.20 8.14
C GLU A 70 10.33 -15.62 6.78
N GLU A 71 9.02 -15.43 6.59
CA GLU A 71 8.36 -15.71 5.31
C GLU A 71 8.35 -14.49 4.39
N SER A 72 8.29 -13.28 4.97
CA SER A 72 8.20 -12.01 4.26
C SER A 72 9.53 -11.24 4.30
N LEU A 73 10.62 -11.94 3.97
CA LEU A 73 12.00 -11.45 4.09
C LEU A 73 12.20 -10.08 3.41
N TYR A 74 11.68 -9.91 2.20
CA TYR A 74 11.80 -8.66 1.46
C TYR A 74 11.08 -7.50 2.14
N HIS A 75 9.85 -7.71 2.63
CA HIS A 75 9.14 -6.64 3.33
C HIS A 75 9.80 -6.32 4.67
N ALA A 76 10.20 -7.35 5.43
CA ALA A 76 10.73 -7.18 6.77
C ALA A 76 12.12 -6.52 6.79
N TYR A 77 13.00 -6.86 5.84
CA TYR A 77 14.40 -6.44 5.88
C TYR A 77 14.80 -5.41 4.82
N TYR A 78 14.02 -5.25 3.75
CA TYR A 78 14.37 -4.32 2.67
C TYR A 78 13.32 -3.23 2.47
N GLU A 79 12.10 -3.58 2.06
CA GLU A 79 11.10 -2.60 1.62
C GLU A 79 10.63 -1.71 2.77
N LYS A 80 10.09 -2.30 3.85
CA LYS A 80 9.52 -1.51 4.95
C LYS A 80 10.59 -0.71 5.70
N PRO A 81 11.77 -1.27 6.05
CA PRO A 81 12.83 -0.48 6.67
C PRO A 81 13.26 0.72 5.82
N ALA A 82 13.46 0.53 4.51
CA ALA A 82 13.85 1.61 3.62
C ALA A 82 12.73 2.67 3.48
N MET A 83 11.47 2.24 3.34
CA MET A 83 10.32 3.14 3.27
C MET A 83 10.17 3.95 4.56
N TYR A 84 10.27 3.30 5.73
CA TYR A 84 10.11 3.94 7.02
C TYR A 84 11.24 4.93 7.34
N ALA A 85 12.48 4.64 6.92
CA ALA A 85 13.61 5.54 7.07
C ALA A 85 13.44 6.86 6.29
N LEU A 86 12.59 6.88 5.26
CA LEU A 86 12.31 8.07 4.45
C LEU A 86 11.12 8.88 4.96
N LEU A 87 10.41 8.41 5.99
CA LEU A 87 9.26 9.13 6.53
C LEU A 87 9.72 10.41 7.24
N PRO A 88 9.02 11.55 7.04
CA PRO A 88 9.25 12.74 7.83
C PRO A 88 8.71 12.54 9.26
N ASP A 89 8.97 13.49 10.16
CA ASP A 89 8.26 13.53 11.44
C ASP A 89 6.74 13.54 11.20
N LEU A 90 6.03 12.61 11.85
CA LEU A 90 4.59 12.39 11.69
C LEU A 90 3.76 13.03 12.80
N LYS A 91 4.39 13.67 13.80
CA LYS A 91 3.68 14.28 14.93
C LYS A 91 2.61 15.27 14.44
N GLY A 92 1.36 15.02 14.83
CA GLY A 92 0.22 15.88 14.47
C GLY A 92 -0.21 15.79 13.00
N LYS A 93 0.35 14.85 12.21
CA LYS A 93 0.00 14.67 10.81
C LYS A 93 -1.13 13.67 10.63
N LYS A 94 -1.90 13.87 9.57
CA LYS A 94 -2.90 12.92 9.08
C LYS A 94 -2.29 12.16 7.91
N VAL A 95 -2.25 10.84 8.00
CA VAL A 95 -1.61 9.97 7.00
C VAL A 95 -2.61 9.01 6.37
N LEU A 96 -2.40 8.74 5.09
CA LEU A 96 -3.21 7.83 4.29
C LEU A 96 -2.31 6.74 3.70
N SER A 97 -2.58 5.49 4.02
CA SER A 97 -1.93 4.32 3.44
C SER A 97 -2.79 3.76 2.31
N LEU A 98 -2.30 3.84 1.08
CA LEU A 98 -2.94 3.25 -0.09
C LEU A 98 -2.58 1.76 -0.19
N ALA A 99 -3.55 0.92 -0.57
CA ALA A 99 -3.39 -0.54 -0.59
C ALA A 99 -2.83 -1.09 0.74
N CYS A 100 -3.48 -0.75 1.86
CA CYS A 100 -2.99 -0.98 3.22
C CYS A 100 -2.94 -2.46 3.66
N GLY A 101 -3.46 -3.39 2.85
CA GLY A 101 -3.51 -4.81 3.19
C GLY A 101 -4.22 -5.05 4.53
N SER A 102 -3.58 -5.81 5.42
CA SER A 102 -4.05 -6.11 6.77
C SER A 102 -3.71 -5.05 7.82
N GLY A 103 -3.20 -3.88 7.40
CA GLY A 103 -3.17 -2.65 8.20
C GLY A 103 -1.87 -2.37 8.97
N GLU A 104 -0.84 -3.20 8.84
CA GLU A 104 0.42 -3.13 9.59
C GLU A 104 1.11 -1.77 9.43
N ASP A 105 1.16 -1.26 8.19
CA ASP A 105 1.83 0.01 7.88
C ASP A 105 1.04 1.19 8.47
N SER A 106 -0.29 1.16 8.39
CA SER A 106 -1.14 2.20 8.99
C SER A 106 -0.93 2.26 10.51
N HIS A 107 -0.85 1.10 11.16
CA HIS A 107 -0.54 1.04 12.58
C HIS A 107 0.87 1.56 12.89
N TYR A 108 1.88 1.17 12.10
CA TYR A 108 3.23 1.71 12.27
C TYR A 108 3.27 3.24 12.16
N LEU A 109 2.59 3.83 11.18
CA LEU A 109 2.55 5.28 11.05
C LEU A 109 1.85 5.96 12.24
N LYS A 110 0.83 5.29 12.83
CA LYS A 110 0.16 5.74 14.04
C LYS A 110 1.11 5.74 15.24
N THR A 111 1.88 4.67 15.44
CA THR A 111 2.85 4.57 16.55
C THR A 111 3.99 5.57 16.42
N MET A 112 4.32 5.98 15.19
CA MET A 112 5.29 7.04 14.90
C MET A 112 4.78 8.47 15.18
N GLY A 113 3.54 8.62 15.68
CA GLY A 113 3.02 9.91 16.17
C GLY A 113 2.02 10.60 15.24
N ALA A 114 1.58 9.93 14.17
CA ALA A 114 0.47 10.45 13.35
C ALA A 114 -0.78 10.66 14.20
N GLU A 115 -1.40 11.84 14.08
CA GLU A 115 -2.66 12.14 14.76
C GLU A 115 -3.77 11.23 14.24
N ILE A 116 -3.85 11.07 12.92
CA ILE A 116 -4.79 10.20 12.24
C ILE A 116 -4.02 9.33 11.27
N SER A 117 -4.27 8.01 11.31
CA SER A 117 -3.77 7.06 10.33
C SER A 117 -4.93 6.32 9.72
N CYS A 118 -5.11 6.48 8.41
CA CYS A 118 -6.18 5.82 7.65
C CYS A 118 -5.57 4.89 6.61
N GLY A 119 -5.98 3.62 6.59
CA GLY A 119 -5.67 2.68 5.51
C GLY A 119 -6.84 2.48 4.57
N ILE A 120 -6.58 2.41 3.27
CA ILE A 120 -7.57 1.99 2.28
C ILE A 120 -7.09 0.80 1.45
N GLY A 121 -8.04 -0.01 1.00
CA GLY A 121 -7.79 -1.12 0.10
C GLY A 121 -9.09 -1.64 -0.50
N ILE A 122 -8.98 -2.41 -1.58
CA ILE A 122 -10.15 -2.89 -2.32
C ILE A 122 -10.71 -4.21 -1.77
N SER A 123 -9.92 -4.97 -1.00
CA SER A 123 -10.36 -6.23 -0.39
C SER A 123 -11.10 -5.99 0.92
N GLU A 124 -12.39 -6.32 0.93
CA GLU A 124 -13.23 -6.24 2.12
C GLU A 124 -12.72 -7.12 3.27
N LYS A 125 -12.26 -8.34 2.96
CA LYS A 125 -11.79 -9.27 3.99
C LYS A 125 -10.47 -8.82 4.61
N LEU A 126 -9.53 -8.27 3.85
CA LEU A 126 -8.30 -7.69 4.41
C LEU A 126 -8.59 -6.45 5.26
N ILE A 127 -9.49 -5.57 4.80
CA ILE A 127 -9.91 -4.40 5.60
C ILE A 127 -10.60 -4.82 6.90
N LYS A 128 -11.39 -5.92 6.88
CA LYS A 128 -11.97 -6.48 8.10
C LYS A 128 -10.89 -6.96 9.08
N ILE A 129 -9.84 -7.62 8.61
CA ILE A 129 -8.70 -8.04 9.43
C ILE A 129 -7.97 -6.81 10.00
N ALA A 130 -7.76 -5.78 9.19
CA ALA A 130 -7.10 -4.55 9.60
C ALA A 130 -7.86 -3.85 10.74
N LYS A 131 -9.18 -3.66 10.58
CA LYS A 131 -10.05 -3.09 11.63
C LYS A 131 -10.03 -3.88 12.92
N PHE A 132 -9.99 -5.22 12.81
CA PHE A 132 -9.94 -6.08 13.99
C PHE A 132 -8.58 -6.01 14.70
N SER A 133 -7.49 -5.90 13.93
CA SER A 133 -6.12 -5.94 14.45
C SER A 133 -5.68 -4.59 15.03
N TYR A 134 -6.17 -3.48 14.49
CA TYR A 134 -5.68 -2.13 14.80
C TYR A 134 -6.85 -1.16 15.01
N SER A 135 -7.41 -1.15 16.22
CA SER A 135 -8.56 -0.32 16.56
C SER A 135 -8.26 1.18 16.71
N ASP A 136 -6.97 1.54 16.74
CA ASP A 136 -6.46 2.91 16.84
C ASP A 136 -6.29 3.61 15.48
N CYS A 137 -6.60 2.89 14.40
CA CYS A 137 -6.49 3.34 13.01
C CYS A 137 -7.84 3.25 12.29
N ASP A 138 -8.05 4.12 11.31
CA ASP A 138 -9.22 4.08 10.43
C ASP A 138 -8.96 3.18 9.23
N PHE A 139 -9.94 2.37 8.82
CA PHE A 139 -9.82 1.58 7.59
C PHE A 139 -11.08 1.62 6.74
N LYS A 140 -10.91 1.74 5.43
CA LYS A 140 -12.03 1.79 4.47
C LYS A 140 -11.77 0.90 3.27
N VAL A 141 -12.84 0.24 2.83
CA VAL A 141 -12.85 -0.39 1.51
C VAL A 141 -13.03 0.73 0.49
N MET A 142 -12.03 0.95 -0.35
CA MET A 142 -12.03 2.03 -1.32
C MET A 142 -11.08 1.73 -2.47
N ASP A 143 -11.51 2.10 -3.67
CA ASP A 143 -10.69 2.13 -4.87
C ASP A 143 -9.73 3.33 -4.81
N MET A 144 -8.42 3.07 -4.87
CA MET A 144 -7.41 4.12 -4.80
C MET A 144 -7.40 5.04 -6.03
N GLU A 145 -8.02 4.62 -7.14
CA GLU A 145 -8.20 5.44 -8.34
C GLU A 145 -9.40 6.40 -8.21
N LYS A 146 -10.29 6.13 -7.24
CA LYS A 146 -11.53 6.89 -6.99
C LYS A 146 -11.62 7.32 -5.52
N LEU A 147 -10.67 8.16 -5.11
CA LEU A 147 -10.59 8.66 -3.75
C LEU A 147 -11.70 9.69 -3.46
N ASP A 148 -12.57 9.36 -2.50
CA ASP A 148 -13.58 10.27 -1.95
C ASP A 148 -13.14 10.80 -0.57
N PHE A 149 -12.00 11.50 -0.53
CA PHE A 149 -11.46 12.12 0.69
C PHE A 149 -11.50 13.65 0.58
N TYR A 150 -12.50 14.27 1.19
CA TYR A 150 -12.62 15.73 1.27
C TYR A 150 -11.48 16.41 2.06
N TRP A 151 -10.80 15.68 2.96
CA TRP A 151 -9.73 16.24 3.80
C TRP A 151 -8.36 16.26 3.14
N PHE A 152 -8.12 15.43 2.12
CA PHE A 152 -6.80 15.32 1.48
C PHE A 152 -6.55 16.48 0.51
N PHE A 153 -7.62 16.98 -0.14
CA PHE A 153 -7.55 18.09 -1.09
C PHE A 153 -7.36 19.48 -0.45
N LEU A 154 -7.51 19.61 0.88
CA LEU A 154 -7.28 20.88 1.56
C LEU A 154 -5.80 21.25 1.70
N TYR A 155 -4.87 20.30 1.52
CA TYR A 155 -3.44 20.59 1.65
C TYR A 155 -2.84 21.29 0.44
N HIS A 156 -3.51 21.27 -0.73
CA HIS A 156 -2.99 21.97 -1.91
C HIS A 156 -3.35 23.47 -1.96
N ARG A 157 -4.15 23.98 -1.01
CA ARG A 157 -4.56 25.40 -0.96
C ARG A 157 -3.92 26.24 0.15
N SER A 158 -2.99 25.68 0.93
CA SER A 158 -2.31 26.42 2.01
C SER A 158 -0.79 26.50 1.86
N ILE A 159 -0.28 26.40 0.62
CA ILE A 159 1.11 26.73 0.32
C ILE A 159 1.08 27.74 -0.83
N ASN A 160 1.04 29.03 -0.44
CA ASN A 160 1.19 30.27 -1.22
C ASN A 160 0.81 30.24 -2.71
#